data_AF-A0A226DK04-F1
#
_entry.id   AF-A0A226DK04-F1
#
_cell.length_a   1.000
_cell.length_b   1.000
_cell.length_c   1.000
_cell.angle_alpha   90.00
_cell.angle_beta   90.00
_cell.angle_gamma   90.00
#
_symmetry.space_group_name_H-M   'P 1'
#
loop_
_entity.id
_entity.type
_entity.pdbx_description
1 polymer ?
#
loop_
_entity_poly.entity_id
_entity_poly.type
_entity_poly.pdbx_seq_one_letter_code
_entity_poly.pdbx_strand_id
1 'polypeptide(L)'
;MAVQGSSSCSGGEGWSEGEDDVFYGQNGTASSNVNGTGNNYKFLGRPCGITTFGEEVVEHDVTIRMLAKDLEKTRAQIVEHLMDNNPPGTDYLAKRFVVAHFNFYCADSATNPKYVIPSEVAFRAFSLHEGLISIDKCVKTAGLIDTGIVPIGMRAEAMQTAKLCSIPMLGEGLIAKKTVPELADCEIWNAKEALENVRAIVEKYAPMIDGKRWLFVTRKHMAVADRCLKYLKVHEEAKAPADDDYRIKLAPLSLLMLELKKLCIHVTPHIPNVTSEGQIERIIEHPQFDYCAELGCQWHSKCENVEAVDRCTNNIVKRMIYNFMGYVRKTQGLVVYHPFFKPYLMQVDVVDHKAVAELKKGIERDMQLASRRRNDLNGEEEPKWEPRGRRGERNDMNGDVKWDPRGRGRGLR
;
A
#
# COMPACT_ATOMS: atom_id res chain seq x y z
N MET A 1 -16.04 -32.83 -50.52
CA MET A 1 -15.61 -32.73 -51.93
C MET A 1 -14.61 -31.60 -52.00
N ALA A 2 -13.34 -31.96 -52.14
CA ALA A 2 -12.21 -31.05 -52.25
C ALA A 2 -11.89 -30.86 -53.73
N VAL A 3 -11.62 -29.62 -54.15
CA VAL A 3 -11.06 -29.33 -55.47
C VAL A 3 -9.77 -28.56 -55.25
N GLN A 4 -8.69 -29.21 -55.65
CA GLN A 4 -7.33 -28.69 -55.76
C GLN A 4 -7.23 -27.74 -56.96
N GLY A 5 -6.33 -26.76 -56.86
CA GLY A 5 -5.91 -25.92 -57.98
C GLY A 5 -4.49 -25.44 -57.75
N SER A 6 -3.53 -26.27 -58.19
CA SER A 6 -2.11 -25.97 -58.28
C SER A 6 -1.77 -25.20 -59.56
N SER A 7 -0.85 -24.24 -59.50
CA SER A 7 0.02 -23.93 -60.64
C SER A 7 1.36 -23.37 -60.18
N SER A 8 2.40 -24.17 -60.39
CA SER A 8 3.82 -23.86 -60.34
C SER A 8 4.29 -23.21 -61.63
N CYS A 9 5.18 -22.21 -61.53
CA CYS A 9 6.18 -21.91 -62.57
C CYS A 9 7.52 -21.58 -61.89
N SER A 10 8.57 -21.98 -62.60
CA SER A 10 9.92 -22.32 -62.17
C SER A 10 10.98 -21.48 -62.88
N GLY A 11 12.21 -21.49 -62.33
CA GLY A 11 13.48 -21.08 -62.97
C GLY A 11 13.91 -19.68 -62.52
N GLY A 12 15.11 -19.43 -61.97
CA GLY A 12 16.45 -20.04 -62.12
C GLY A 12 17.38 -18.86 -62.45
N GLU A 13 18.37 -18.49 -61.64
CA GLU A 13 19.81 -18.85 -61.64
C GLU A 13 20.46 -17.72 -60.78
N GLY A 14 21.37 -17.94 -59.83
CA GLY A 14 22.77 -18.39 -59.95
C GLY A 14 23.70 -17.34 -59.28
N TRP A 15 24.97 -17.67 -59.02
CA TRP A 15 26.08 -16.91 -58.37
C TRP A 15 26.18 -17.05 -56.84
N SER A 16 26.93 -18.06 -56.33
CA SER A 16 28.41 -18.17 -56.10
C SER A 16 28.84 -17.55 -54.75
N GLU A 17 29.10 -18.37 -53.72
CA GLU A 17 30.43 -18.90 -53.30
C GLU A 17 31.40 -17.84 -52.76
N GLY A 18 31.86 -18.07 -51.53
CA GLY A 18 32.85 -17.28 -50.79
C GLY A 18 33.05 -17.85 -49.38
N GLU A 19 34.03 -18.74 -49.27
CA GLU A 19 34.47 -19.49 -48.08
C GLU A 19 35.29 -18.65 -47.07
N ASP A 20 35.47 -19.23 -45.88
CA ASP A 20 36.52 -19.03 -44.85
C ASP A 20 36.49 -17.74 -43.99
N ASP A 21 36.62 -17.77 -42.66
CA ASP A 21 37.62 -18.48 -41.86
C ASP A 21 37.15 -18.95 -40.46
N VAL A 22 37.73 -20.07 -40.06
CA VAL A 22 37.75 -20.68 -38.73
C VAL A 22 38.78 -19.99 -37.84
N PHE A 23 38.47 -19.69 -36.57
CA PHE A 23 39.51 -19.53 -35.54
C PHE A 23 39.17 -20.25 -34.24
N TYR A 24 40.03 -21.22 -33.94
CA TYR A 24 40.20 -21.90 -32.65
C TYR A 24 40.86 -20.98 -31.63
N GLY A 25 40.56 -21.18 -30.34
CA GLY A 25 41.29 -20.57 -29.23
C GLY A 25 40.90 -21.14 -27.87
N GLN A 26 41.46 -22.30 -27.53
CA GLN A 26 41.47 -22.88 -26.18
C GLN A 26 42.63 -22.33 -25.32
N ASN A 27 42.41 -22.40 -24.00
CA ASN A 27 43.37 -22.51 -22.88
C ASN A 27 43.95 -21.23 -22.25
N GLY A 28 43.79 -21.18 -20.92
CA GLY A 28 44.44 -20.25 -20.02
C GLY A 28 44.02 -20.43 -18.57
N THR A 29 44.32 -21.58 -17.96
CA THR A 29 44.38 -21.73 -16.50
C THR A 29 45.52 -20.89 -15.94
N ALA A 30 45.24 -20.00 -14.99
CA ALA A 30 46.23 -19.52 -14.03
C ALA A 30 45.55 -19.12 -12.72
N SER A 31 45.92 -19.87 -11.68
CA SER A 31 45.71 -19.56 -10.27
C SER A 31 46.52 -18.33 -9.89
N SER A 32 45.93 -17.39 -9.16
CA SER A 32 46.66 -16.57 -8.19
C SER A 32 45.72 -16.06 -7.09
N ASN A 33 45.93 -16.60 -5.89
CA ASN A 33 45.52 -16.00 -4.62
C ASN A 33 45.93 -14.54 -4.56
N VAL A 34 44.98 -13.64 -4.31
CA VAL A 34 45.24 -12.35 -3.69
C VAL A 34 44.21 -12.12 -2.60
N ASN A 35 44.71 -12.15 -1.36
CA ASN A 35 44.04 -11.61 -0.18
C ASN A 35 43.61 -10.16 -0.45
N GLY A 36 42.30 -9.91 -0.41
CA GLY A 36 41.73 -8.58 -0.58
C GLY A 36 40.49 -8.42 0.28
N THR A 37 40.72 -7.96 1.51
CA THR A 37 39.86 -7.05 2.31
C THR A 37 38.36 -7.02 2.01
N GLY A 38 37.57 -7.33 3.04
CA GLY A 38 36.13 -7.40 3.00
C GLY A 38 35.43 -6.20 2.37
N ASN A 39 34.57 -6.51 1.40
CA ASN A 39 33.57 -5.58 0.92
C ASN A 39 32.40 -5.57 1.89
N ASN A 40 32.44 -4.56 2.78
CA ASN A 40 31.27 -4.02 3.43
C ASN A 40 30.25 -3.62 2.35
N TYR A 41 29.19 -4.42 2.18
CA TYR A 41 27.96 -3.93 1.59
C TYR A 41 27.40 -2.86 2.54
N LYS A 42 27.83 -1.61 2.34
CA LYS A 42 27.11 -0.44 2.83
C LYS A 42 25.74 -0.47 2.16
N PHE A 43 24.75 -0.98 2.89
CA PHE A 43 23.35 -0.63 2.68
C PHE A 43 23.25 0.89 2.86
N LEU A 44 23.48 1.62 1.78
CA LEU A 44 23.03 2.99 1.66
C LEU A 44 21.50 2.90 1.64
N GLY A 45 20.88 3.21 2.77
CA GLY A 45 19.44 3.40 2.86
C GLY A 45 19.05 4.42 1.78
N ARG A 46 18.50 3.92 0.68
CA ARG A 46 17.80 4.75 -0.27
C ARG A 46 16.44 5.06 0.37
N PRO A 47 15.97 6.31 0.32
CA PRO A 47 14.63 6.62 0.78
C PRO A 47 13.64 5.80 -0.05
N CYS A 48 12.93 4.89 0.61
CA CYS A 48 11.80 4.16 0.06
C CYS A 48 10.66 5.18 -0.10
N GLY A 49 10.63 5.84 -1.25
CA GLY A 49 9.71 6.93 -1.55
C GLY A 49 10.45 8.04 -2.29
N ILE A 50 10.52 7.95 -3.61
CA ILE A 50 10.71 9.15 -4.42
C ILE A 50 9.35 9.83 -4.43
N THR A 51 9.13 10.72 -3.47
CA THR A 51 8.01 11.65 -3.53
C THR A 51 8.20 12.50 -4.77
N THR A 52 7.37 12.29 -5.79
CA THR A 52 7.23 13.29 -6.85
C THR A 52 6.54 14.51 -6.24
N PHE A 53 6.85 15.72 -6.72
CA PHE A 53 6.25 16.97 -6.22
C PHE A 53 4.69 16.92 -6.16
N GLY A 54 4.06 16.05 -6.95
CA GLY A 54 2.62 15.78 -6.90
C GLY A 54 2.14 15.01 -5.67
N GLU A 55 2.95 14.11 -5.09
CA GLU A 55 2.59 13.34 -3.88
C GLU A 55 2.53 14.25 -2.63
N GLU A 56 3.46 15.19 -2.47
CA GLU A 56 3.49 16.10 -1.31
C GLU A 56 2.26 17.03 -1.24
N VAL A 57 1.73 17.46 -2.39
CA VAL A 57 0.52 18.31 -2.46
C VAL A 57 -0.76 17.49 -2.21
N VAL A 58 -0.74 16.19 -2.54
CA VAL A 58 -1.87 15.27 -2.29
C VAL A 58 -1.92 14.81 -0.83
N GLU A 59 -0.77 14.63 -0.17
CA GLU A 59 -0.67 14.23 1.23
C GLU A 59 -1.32 15.22 2.20
N HIS A 60 -1.21 16.53 1.94
CA HIS A 60 -1.72 17.56 2.86
C HIS A 60 -3.26 17.66 2.88
N ASP A 61 -3.95 17.42 1.76
CA ASP A 61 -5.37 17.75 1.65
C ASP A 61 -6.33 16.62 2.09
N VAL A 62 -5.83 15.37 2.21
CA VAL A 62 -6.64 14.20 2.65
C VAL A 62 -6.29 13.72 4.06
N THR A 63 -5.01 13.81 4.47
CA THR A 63 -4.57 13.41 5.82
C THR A 63 -5.17 14.31 6.91
N ILE A 64 -5.45 15.58 6.58
CA ILE A 64 -6.10 16.54 7.48
C ILE A 64 -7.63 16.37 7.51
N ARG A 65 -8.24 15.83 6.44
CA ARG A 65 -9.72 15.71 6.33
C ARG A 65 -10.32 14.45 6.93
N MET A 66 -9.54 13.39 7.15
CA MET A 66 -9.96 12.36 8.12
C MET A 66 -9.82 12.94 9.52
N LEU A 67 -10.81 13.73 9.92
CA LEU A 67 -10.94 14.24 11.28
C LEU A 67 -10.76 13.04 12.23
N ALA A 68 -10.04 13.21 13.34
CA ALA A 68 -9.78 12.13 14.30
C ALA A 68 -11.06 11.35 14.68
N LYS A 69 -12.22 12.01 14.66
CA LYS A 69 -13.56 11.42 14.84
C LYS A 69 -13.91 10.35 13.80
N ASP A 70 -13.60 10.57 12.53
CA ASP A 70 -13.87 9.60 11.46
C ASP A 70 -12.95 8.39 11.53
N LEU A 71 -11.70 8.59 11.99
CA LEU A 71 -10.76 7.51 12.25
C LEU A 71 -11.24 6.65 13.43
N GLU A 72 -11.65 7.27 14.54
CA GLU A 72 -12.15 6.56 15.72
C GLU A 72 -13.44 5.80 15.40
N LYS A 73 -14.34 6.40 14.59
CA LYS A 73 -15.53 5.71 14.08
C LYS A 73 -15.15 4.52 13.19
N THR A 74 -14.20 4.69 12.28
CA THR A 74 -13.72 3.63 11.40
C THR A 74 -13.10 2.49 12.20
N ARG A 75 -12.33 2.82 13.24
CA ARG A 75 -11.76 1.86 14.19
C ARG A 75 -12.85 1.10 14.94
N ALA A 76 -13.85 1.78 15.48
CA ALA A 76 -14.96 1.14 16.18
C ALA A 76 -15.71 0.16 15.26
N GLN A 77 -15.97 0.54 14.00
CA GLN A 77 -16.59 -0.33 13.00
C GLN A 77 -15.73 -1.55 12.66
N ILE A 78 -14.40 -1.41 12.60
CA ILE A 78 -13.49 -2.55 12.43
C ILE A 78 -13.59 -3.48 13.65
N VAL A 79 -13.49 -2.95 14.86
CA VAL A 79 -13.55 -3.76 16.10
C VAL A 79 -14.88 -4.50 16.18
N GLU A 80 -15.99 -3.82 15.95
CA GLU A 80 -17.32 -4.43 15.92
C GLU A 80 -17.38 -5.55 14.88
N HIS A 81 -16.93 -5.29 13.65
CA HIS A 81 -16.88 -6.32 12.61
C HIS A 81 -15.98 -7.50 12.99
N LEU A 82 -14.86 -7.29 13.67
CA LEU A 82 -13.98 -8.37 14.12
C LEU A 82 -14.60 -9.22 15.24
N MET A 83 -15.41 -8.61 16.10
CA MET A 83 -16.12 -9.30 17.19
C MET A 83 -17.45 -9.92 16.77
N ASP A 84 -18.01 -9.48 15.64
CA ASP A 84 -19.31 -9.96 15.16
C ASP A 84 -19.23 -11.42 14.69
N ASN A 85 -19.88 -12.33 15.39
CA ASN A 85 -19.89 -13.75 15.03
C ASN A 85 -20.93 -14.05 13.92
N ASN A 86 -21.11 -13.18 12.94
CA ASN A 86 -22.05 -13.37 11.83
C ASN A 86 -21.30 -13.68 10.52
N PRO A 87 -21.50 -14.87 9.90
CA PRO A 87 -22.42 -15.94 10.31
C PRO A 87 -21.98 -16.68 11.58
N PRO A 88 -22.92 -17.23 12.38
CA PRO A 88 -22.64 -17.93 13.64
C PRO A 88 -21.49 -18.93 13.52
N GLY A 89 -20.48 -18.80 14.39
CA GLY A 89 -19.28 -19.64 14.36
C GLY A 89 -18.13 -19.10 13.49
N THR A 90 -18.28 -17.94 12.87
CA THR A 90 -17.18 -17.29 12.13
C THR A 90 -16.25 -16.55 13.08
N ASP A 91 -15.17 -17.22 13.44
CA ASP A 91 -14.07 -16.63 14.20
C ASP A 91 -13.40 -15.49 13.41
N TYR A 92 -12.84 -14.49 14.11
CA TYR A 92 -12.07 -13.40 13.50
C TYR A 92 -10.91 -13.92 12.65
N LEU A 93 -10.42 -15.14 12.95
CA LEU A 93 -9.41 -15.82 12.15
C LEU A 93 -9.85 -16.10 10.72
N ALA A 94 -11.13 -16.47 10.51
CA ALA A 94 -11.68 -16.87 9.23
C ALA A 94 -12.23 -15.69 8.40
N LYS A 95 -12.36 -14.50 9.00
CA LYS A 95 -12.86 -13.31 8.31
C LYS A 95 -11.92 -12.88 7.18
N ARG A 96 -12.52 -12.50 6.06
CA ARG A 96 -11.81 -12.13 4.83
C ARG A 96 -11.77 -10.62 4.67
N PHE A 97 -10.61 -10.11 4.29
CA PHE A 97 -10.35 -8.70 4.05
C PHE A 97 -9.73 -8.52 2.68
N VAL A 98 -10.05 -7.43 1.99
CA VAL A 98 -9.46 -7.10 0.69
C VAL A 98 -8.52 -5.92 0.84
N VAL A 99 -7.26 -6.13 0.47
CA VAL A 99 -6.23 -5.10 0.39
C VAL A 99 -6.08 -4.65 -1.04
N ALA A 100 -5.96 -3.33 -1.25
CA ALA A 100 -5.79 -2.73 -2.56
C ALA A 100 -4.61 -1.75 -2.59
N HIS A 101 -4.04 -1.58 -3.78
CA HIS A 101 -3.06 -0.54 -4.07
C HIS A 101 -3.24 -0.04 -5.51
N PHE A 102 -3.04 1.26 -5.71
CA PHE A 102 -3.18 1.94 -6.99
C PHE A 102 -1.88 2.69 -7.29
N ASN A 103 -1.29 2.41 -8.45
CA ASN A 103 -0.35 3.32 -9.08
C ASN A 103 -1.12 4.27 -9.98
N PHE A 104 -0.51 5.42 -10.27
CA PHE A 104 -1.10 6.45 -11.13
C PHE A 104 -0.04 7.02 -12.07
N TYR A 105 -0.45 7.56 -13.21
CA TYR A 105 0.44 8.26 -14.12
C TYR A 105 0.75 9.67 -13.62
N CYS A 106 -0.31 10.43 -13.32
CA CYS A 106 -0.23 11.83 -12.89
C CYS A 106 -1.52 12.27 -12.19
N ALA A 107 -1.43 13.38 -11.45
CA ALA A 107 -2.61 14.10 -10.98
C ALA A 107 -3.18 14.97 -12.11
N ASP A 108 -4.50 14.99 -12.28
CA ASP A 108 -5.17 15.85 -13.26
C ASP A 108 -5.30 17.29 -12.71
N SER A 109 -4.16 17.93 -12.43
CA SER A 109 -4.17 19.26 -11.82
C SER A 109 -4.63 20.37 -12.77
N ALA A 110 -4.61 20.13 -14.09
CA ALA A 110 -5.00 21.10 -15.10
C ALA A 110 -6.51 21.15 -15.35
N THR A 111 -7.21 20.02 -15.37
CA THR A 111 -8.64 19.99 -15.75
C THR A 111 -9.55 19.63 -14.59
N ASN A 112 -9.13 18.70 -13.71
CA ASN A 112 -9.89 18.39 -12.51
C ASN A 112 -9.01 17.86 -11.37
N PRO A 113 -8.60 18.72 -10.42
CA PRO A 113 -7.64 18.35 -9.36
C PRO A 113 -8.19 17.29 -8.39
N LYS A 114 -9.48 16.92 -8.50
CA LYS A 114 -10.09 15.82 -7.74
C LYS A 114 -9.73 14.45 -8.32
N TYR A 115 -9.10 14.39 -9.50
CA TYR A 115 -8.78 13.15 -10.16
C TYR A 115 -7.28 12.88 -10.20
N VAL A 116 -6.98 11.59 -10.19
CA VAL A 116 -5.66 11.01 -10.38
C VAL A 116 -5.85 9.91 -11.40
N ILE A 117 -5.01 9.87 -12.44
CA ILE A 117 -5.17 8.94 -13.55
C ILE A 117 -4.51 7.62 -13.16
N PRO A 118 -5.29 6.54 -12.93
CA PRO A 118 -4.72 5.27 -12.53
C PRO A 118 -3.89 4.66 -13.65
N SER A 119 -2.81 4.00 -13.29
CA SER A 119 -1.89 3.33 -14.23
C SER A 119 -1.79 1.83 -14.01
N GLU A 120 -2.00 1.38 -12.78
CA GLU A 120 -2.03 -0.02 -12.41
C GLU A 120 -2.82 -0.17 -11.10
N VAL A 121 -3.55 -1.26 -10.96
CA VAL A 121 -4.26 -1.59 -9.72
C VAL A 121 -4.10 -3.07 -9.39
N ALA A 122 -4.03 -3.39 -8.09
CA ALA A 122 -4.13 -4.76 -7.61
C ALA A 122 -4.98 -4.87 -6.36
N PHE A 123 -5.59 -6.04 -6.21
CA PHE A 123 -6.41 -6.44 -5.08
C PHE A 123 -6.02 -7.85 -4.63
N ARG A 124 -5.95 -8.07 -3.32
CA ARG A 124 -5.77 -9.39 -2.75
C ARG A 124 -6.66 -9.57 -1.55
N ALA A 125 -7.31 -10.73 -1.47
CA ALA A 125 -8.06 -11.14 -0.30
C ALA A 125 -7.14 -11.92 0.64
N PHE A 126 -7.31 -11.73 1.94
CA PHE A 126 -6.61 -12.52 2.96
C PHE A 126 -7.50 -12.78 4.18
N SER A 127 -7.15 -13.80 4.96
CA SER A 127 -7.65 -14.04 6.32
C SER A 127 -6.49 -14.48 7.21
N LEU A 128 -6.63 -14.40 8.54
CA LEU A 128 -5.58 -14.90 9.44
C LEU A 128 -5.46 -16.44 9.37
N HIS A 129 -6.58 -17.12 9.10
CA HIS A 129 -6.66 -18.58 9.00
C HIS A 129 -6.02 -19.12 7.72
N GLU A 130 -6.43 -18.61 6.55
CA GLU A 130 -5.98 -19.09 5.24
C GLU A 130 -4.73 -18.37 4.72
N GLY A 131 -4.36 -17.21 5.28
CA GLY A 131 -3.33 -16.35 4.71
C GLY A 131 -3.83 -15.65 3.45
N LEU A 132 -2.99 -15.56 2.42
CA LEU A 132 -3.36 -15.05 1.11
C LEU A 132 -4.36 -16.01 0.45
N ILE A 133 -5.57 -15.52 0.17
CA ILE A 133 -6.65 -16.32 -0.39
C ILE A 133 -6.43 -16.45 -1.90
N SER A 134 -6.47 -17.68 -2.40
CA SER A 134 -6.48 -17.92 -3.84
C SER A 134 -7.79 -17.42 -4.42
N ILE A 135 -7.72 -16.34 -5.19
CA ILE A 135 -8.88 -15.78 -5.86
C ILE A 135 -9.21 -16.67 -7.06
N ASP A 136 -10.50 -16.84 -7.32
CA ASP A 136 -11.03 -17.58 -8.45
C ASP A 136 -10.34 -17.15 -9.75
N LYS A 137 -9.92 -18.12 -10.57
CA LYS A 137 -9.23 -17.86 -11.86
C LYS A 137 -10.06 -16.97 -12.78
N CYS A 138 -11.38 -16.94 -12.62
CA CYS A 138 -12.28 -16.10 -13.41
C CYS A 138 -12.28 -14.62 -12.96
N VAL A 139 -11.73 -14.29 -11.79
CA VAL A 139 -11.70 -12.91 -11.29
C VAL A 139 -10.28 -12.37 -11.46
N LYS A 140 -10.15 -11.39 -12.35
CA LYS A 140 -8.89 -10.69 -12.59
C LYS A 140 -8.65 -9.72 -11.45
N THR A 141 -7.47 -9.79 -10.85
CA THR A 141 -7.21 -9.15 -9.55
C THR A 141 -6.04 -8.19 -9.55
N ALA A 142 -5.35 -8.09 -10.68
CA ALA A 142 -4.35 -7.08 -10.93
C ALA A 142 -4.33 -6.79 -12.43
N GLY A 143 -4.08 -5.54 -12.80
CA GLY A 143 -4.01 -5.12 -14.18
C GLY A 143 -3.42 -3.72 -14.34
N LEU A 144 -2.78 -3.50 -15.48
CA LEU A 144 -2.43 -2.16 -15.96
C LEU A 144 -3.72 -1.46 -16.41
N ILE A 145 -3.76 -0.15 -16.29
CA ILE A 145 -4.93 0.66 -16.70
C ILE A 145 -4.49 1.64 -17.78
N ASP A 146 -5.13 1.54 -18.93
CA ASP A 146 -4.94 2.45 -20.06
C ASP A 146 -6.23 3.24 -20.30
N THR A 147 -6.26 4.48 -19.83
CA THR A 147 -7.41 5.38 -19.94
C THR A 147 -7.40 6.19 -21.25
N GLY A 148 -6.43 5.94 -22.14
CA GLY A 148 -6.40 6.46 -23.50
C GLY A 148 -5.75 7.84 -23.67
N ILE A 149 -6.14 8.84 -22.86
CA ILE A 149 -5.74 10.24 -23.11
C ILE A 149 -4.97 10.82 -21.92
N VAL A 150 -3.78 11.33 -22.20
CA VAL A 150 -2.99 12.13 -21.25
C VAL A 150 -3.57 13.54 -21.16
N PRO A 151 -3.87 14.05 -19.95
CA PRO A 151 -4.34 15.42 -19.77
C PRO A 151 -3.35 16.44 -20.34
N ILE A 152 -3.90 17.55 -20.83
CA ILE A 152 -3.11 18.67 -21.35
C ILE A 152 -2.18 19.16 -20.24
N GLY A 153 -0.88 19.28 -20.57
CA GLY A 153 0.16 19.72 -19.64
C GLY A 153 0.79 18.60 -18.79
N MET A 154 0.22 17.40 -18.74
CA MET A 154 0.71 16.31 -17.86
C MET A 154 1.57 15.26 -18.55
N ARG A 155 1.94 15.48 -19.82
CA ARG A 155 2.71 14.52 -20.62
C ARG A 155 4.05 14.15 -19.99
N ALA A 156 4.80 15.14 -19.48
CA ALA A 156 6.11 14.90 -18.88
C ALA A 156 6.01 14.03 -17.61
N GLU A 157 5.05 14.33 -16.72
CA GLU A 157 4.81 13.57 -15.49
C GLU A 157 4.37 12.13 -15.81
N ALA A 158 3.39 11.98 -16.71
CA ALA A 158 2.94 10.66 -17.13
C ALA A 158 4.06 9.82 -17.78
N MET A 159 4.92 10.44 -18.61
CA MET A 159 6.09 9.76 -19.19
C MET A 159 7.13 9.37 -18.15
N GLN A 160 7.39 10.24 -17.17
CA GLN A 160 8.32 9.95 -16.09
C GLN A 160 7.82 8.77 -15.26
N THR A 161 6.54 8.75 -14.89
CA THR A 161 5.95 7.66 -14.13
C THR A 161 5.92 6.36 -14.93
N ALA A 162 5.54 6.42 -16.22
CA ALA A 162 5.57 5.25 -17.11
C ALA A 162 6.96 4.61 -17.15
N LYS A 163 8.01 5.43 -17.31
CA LYS A 163 9.40 4.96 -17.28
C LYS A 163 9.80 4.40 -15.92
N LEU A 164 9.45 5.07 -14.83
CA LEU A 164 9.80 4.64 -13.48
C LEU A 164 9.12 3.31 -13.11
N CYS A 165 7.85 3.14 -13.42
CA CYS A 165 7.11 1.91 -13.15
C CYS A 165 7.34 0.84 -14.23
N SER A 166 8.15 1.13 -15.26
CA SER A 166 8.31 0.29 -16.45
C SER A 166 6.97 -0.18 -16.99
N ILE A 167 6.02 0.73 -17.21
CA ILE A 167 4.70 0.43 -17.79
C ILE A 167 4.54 1.16 -19.13
N PRO A 168 3.67 0.66 -20.04
CA PRO A 168 3.38 1.37 -21.28
C PRO A 168 2.90 2.80 -21.02
N MET A 169 3.15 3.69 -21.97
CA MET A 169 2.61 5.04 -21.88
C MET A 169 1.08 5.00 -22.00
N LEU A 170 0.42 5.95 -21.36
CA LEU A 170 -1.02 6.12 -21.46
C LEU A 170 -1.44 6.34 -22.93
N GLY A 171 -2.45 5.60 -23.40
CA GLY A 171 -2.90 5.56 -24.79
C GLY A 171 -2.18 4.54 -25.67
N GLU A 172 -1.06 3.99 -25.20
CA GLU A 172 -0.26 3.01 -25.95
C GLU A 172 -0.48 1.58 -25.45
N GLY A 173 -0.93 1.37 -24.22
CA GLY A 173 -1.04 0.04 -23.59
C GLY A 173 -1.95 -0.92 -24.35
N LEU A 174 -3.17 -0.50 -24.71
CA LEU A 174 -4.13 -1.34 -25.44
C LEU A 174 -3.70 -1.63 -26.88
N ILE A 175 -2.94 -0.72 -27.49
CA ILE A 175 -2.36 -0.91 -28.82
C ILE A 175 -1.19 -1.87 -28.72
N ALA A 176 -0.27 -1.62 -27.79
CA ALA A 176 0.92 -2.40 -27.53
C ALA A 176 0.58 -3.85 -27.17
N LYS A 177 -0.52 -4.10 -26.44
CA LYS A 177 -1.02 -5.47 -26.18
C LYS A 177 -1.27 -6.30 -27.46
N LYS A 178 -1.64 -5.66 -28.57
CA LYS A 178 -1.92 -6.34 -29.84
C LYS A 178 -0.67 -6.56 -30.68
N THR A 179 0.41 -5.82 -30.42
CA THR A 179 1.60 -5.78 -31.28
C THR A 179 2.88 -6.24 -30.60
N VAL A 180 2.93 -6.22 -29.26
CA VAL A 180 4.08 -6.57 -28.43
C VAL A 180 3.82 -7.93 -27.77
N PRO A 181 4.53 -9.00 -28.18
CA PRO A 181 4.31 -10.35 -27.64
C PRO A 181 4.36 -10.43 -26.11
N GLU A 182 5.23 -9.64 -25.48
CA GLU A 182 5.42 -9.60 -24.03
C GLU A 182 4.17 -9.06 -23.29
N LEU A 183 3.36 -8.22 -23.94
CA LEU A 183 2.11 -7.67 -23.39
C LEU A 183 0.88 -8.50 -23.75
N ALA A 184 0.99 -9.49 -24.65
CA ALA A 184 -0.16 -10.24 -25.16
C ALA A 184 -0.97 -10.92 -24.04
N ASP A 185 -0.26 -11.49 -23.07
CA ASP A 185 -0.86 -12.17 -21.91
C ASP A 185 -1.17 -11.22 -20.75
N CYS A 186 -0.70 -9.97 -20.82
CA CYS A 186 -0.85 -9.03 -19.72
C CYS A 186 -2.29 -8.51 -19.61
N GLU A 187 -2.74 -8.36 -18.37
CA GLU A 187 -4.01 -7.71 -18.06
C GLU A 187 -3.85 -6.20 -18.20
N ILE A 188 -4.43 -5.65 -19.27
CA ILE A 188 -4.51 -4.21 -19.53
C ILE A 188 -5.97 -3.89 -19.74
N TRP A 189 -6.50 -2.97 -18.94
CA TRP A 189 -7.90 -2.61 -18.90
C TRP A 189 -8.10 -1.16 -19.33
N ASN A 190 -9.17 -0.90 -20.07
CA ASN A 190 -9.67 0.47 -20.16
C ASN A 190 -10.33 0.89 -18.82
N ALA A 191 -10.71 2.17 -18.69
CA ALA A 191 -11.29 2.69 -17.45
C ALA A 191 -12.56 1.94 -17.00
N LYS A 192 -13.43 1.58 -17.96
CA LYS A 192 -14.67 0.83 -17.70
C LYS A 192 -14.37 -0.58 -17.19
N GLU A 193 -13.53 -1.33 -17.90
CA GLU A 193 -13.11 -2.68 -17.52
C GLU A 193 -12.44 -2.68 -16.14
N ALA A 194 -11.61 -1.67 -15.86
CA ALA A 194 -10.98 -1.54 -14.55
C ALA A 194 -12.02 -1.40 -13.43
N LEU A 195 -13.03 -0.54 -13.62
CA LEU A 195 -14.10 -0.35 -12.63
C LEU A 195 -14.97 -1.60 -12.44
N GLU A 196 -15.32 -2.29 -13.53
CA GLU A 196 -16.06 -3.56 -13.49
C GLU A 196 -15.30 -4.62 -12.70
N ASN A 197 -13.98 -4.74 -12.92
CA ASN A 197 -13.13 -5.66 -12.16
C ASN A 197 -13.03 -5.25 -10.69
N VAL A 198 -12.91 -3.96 -10.37
CA VAL A 198 -12.95 -3.47 -8.98
C VAL A 198 -14.27 -3.91 -8.32
N ARG A 199 -15.41 -3.67 -8.97
CA ARG A 199 -16.74 -4.04 -8.45
C ARG A 199 -16.85 -5.55 -8.21
N ALA A 200 -16.45 -6.37 -9.19
CA ALA A 200 -16.51 -7.83 -9.08
C ALA A 200 -15.70 -8.37 -7.88
N ILE A 201 -14.49 -7.84 -7.65
CA ILE A 201 -13.65 -8.25 -6.52
C ILE A 201 -14.25 -7.81 -5.19
N VAL A 202 -14.69 -6.55 -5.12
CA VAL A 202 -15.29 -5.97 -3.92
C VAL A 202 -16.54 -6.73 -3.53
N GLU A 203 -17.42 -7.02 -4.48
CA GLU A 203 -18.66 -7.73 -4.23
C GLU A 203 -18.43 -9.15 -3.71
N LYS A 204 -17.46 -9.85 -4.28
CA LYS A 204 -17.16 -11.25 -3.95
C LYS A 204 -16.35 -11.41 -2.66
N TYR A 205 -15.41 -10.51 -2.38
CA TYR A 205 -14.42 -10.72 -1.32
C TYR A 205 -14.40 -9.65 -0.22
N ALA A 206 -14.88 -8.43 -0.48
CA ALA A 206 -14.79 -7.37 0.52
C ALA A 206 -15.83 -7.56 1.64
N PRO A 207 -15.43 -7.36 2.91
CA PRO A 207 -16.35 -7.47 4.02
C PRO A 207 -17.42 -6.37 3.92
N MET A 208 -18.66 -6.74 4.25
CA MET A 208 -19.77 -5.79 4.42
C MET A 208 -19.76 -5.28 5.86
N ILE A 209 -19.53 -3.99 6.04
CA ILE A 209 -19.52 -3.34 7.35
C ILE A 209 -20.40 -2.09 7.24
N ASP A 210 -21.47 -2.02 8.03
CA ASP A 210 -22.44 -0.91 8.02
C ASP A 210 -23.03 -0.64 6.62
N GLY A 211 -23.39 -1.73 5.91
CA GLY A 211 -23.95 -1.67 4.56
C GLY A 211 -22.98 -1.14 3.48
N LYS A 212 -21.68 -1.10 3.78
CA LYS A 212 -20.61 -0.69 2.86
C LYS A 212 -19.61 -1.81 2.66
N ARG A 213 -19.04 -1.93 1.47
CA ARG A 213 -17.97 -2.88 1.17
C ARG A 213 -16.62 -2.22 1.42
N TRP A 214 -15.78 -2.83 2.26
CA TRP A 214 -14.55 -2.18 2.70
C TRP A 214 -13.32 -2.66 1.92
N LEU A 215 -12.55 -1.69 1.41
CA LEU A 215 -11.24 -1.90 0.83
C LEU A 215 -10.18 -1.27 1.74
N PHE A 216 -9.15 -2.04 2.06
CA PHE A 216 -8.06 -1.60 2.92
C PHE A 216 -6.87 -1.16 2.09
N VAL A 217 -6.40 0.07 2.32
CA VAL A 217 -5.29 0.70 1.60
C VAL A 217 -4.34 1.31 2.64
N THR A 218 -3.04 1.41 2.36
CA THR A 218 -2.14 2.12 3.28
C THR A 218 -2.56 3.57 3.42
N ARG A 219 -2.33 4.15 4.60
CA ARG A 219 -2.79 5.50 4.95
C ARG A 219 -2.36 6.55 3.92
N LYS A 220 -1.08 6.51 3.53
CA LYS A 220 -0.49 7.44 2.55
C LYS A 220 -1.11 7.34 1.15
N HIS A 221 -1.68 6.19 0.78
CA HIS A 221 -2.28 5.97 -0.54
C HIS A 221 -3.82 6.04 -0.55
N MET A 222 -4.48 6.33 0.58
CA MET A 222 -5.94 6.44 0.63
C MET A 222 -6.48 7.55 -0.29
N ALA A 223 -5.80 8.70 -0.30
CA ALA A 223 -6.14 9.85 -1.15
C ALA A 223 -6.08 9.49 -2.64
N VAL A 224 -4.97 8.89 -3.04
CA VAL A 224 -4.72 8.45 -4.42
C VAL A 224 -5.76 7.42 -4.83
N ALA A 225 -6.00 6.39 -4.01
CA ALA A 225 -6.99 5.36 -4.30
C ALA A 225 -8.42 5.94 -4.45
N ASP A 226 -8.83 6.87 -3.57
CA ASP A 226 -10.13 7.56 -3.68
C ASP A 226 -10.26 8.35 -4.99
N ARG A 227 -9.22 9.11 -5.36
CA ARG A 227 -9.21 9.90 -6.60
C ARG A 227 -9.16 9.04 -7.86
N CYS A 228 -8.41 7.93 -7.83
CA CYS A 228 -8.41 6.93 -8.91
C CYS A 228 -9.79 6.30 -9.09
N LEU A 229 -10.45 5.89 -7.99
CA LEU A 229 -11.81 5.33 -8.06
C LEU A 229 -12.82 6.36 -8.60
N LYS A 230 -12.72 7.62 -8.19
CA LYS A 230 -13.55 8.71 -8.73
C LYS A 230 -13.30 8.94 -10.21
N TYR A 231 -12.05 8.89 -10.65
CA TYR A 231 -11.70 8.99 -12.07
C TYR A 231 -12.36 7.85 -12.86
N LEU A 232 -12.17 6.59 -12.43
CA LEU A 232 -12.76 5.42 -13.09
C LEU A 232 -14.29 5.52 -13.20
N LYS A 233 -14.97 6.01 -12.16
CA LYS A 233 -16.43 6.20 -12.15
C LYS A 233 -16.92 7.22 -13.19
N VAL A 234 -16.20 8.33 -13.36
CA VAL A 234 -16.61 9.40 -14.29
C VAL A 234 -16.29 9.03 -15.74
N HIS A 235 -15.27 8.20 -15.94
CA HIS A 235 -14.85 7.70 -17.25
C HIS A 235 -15.44 6.31 -17.59
N GLU A 236 -16.41 5.83 -16.81
CA GLU A 236 -17.29 4.74 -17.23
C GLU A 236 -18.26 5.32 -18.28
N GLU A 237 -18.01 5.08 -19.56
CA GLU A 237 -18.74 5.66 -20.72
C GLU A 237 -20.26 5.39 -20.73
N ALA A 238 -20.79 4.57 -19.81
CA ALA A 238 -22.19 4.21 -19.75
C ALA A 238 -22.88 4.89 -18.55
N LYS A 239 -24.08 5.41 -18.82
CA LYS A 239 -25.09 5.88 -17.86
C LYS A 239 -25.41 4.80 -16.81
N ALA A 240 -24.50 4.52 -15.88
CA ALA A 240 -24.81 3.72 -14.72
C ALA A 240 -25.92 4.45 -13.95
N PRO A 241 -27.02 3.78 -13.57
CA PRO A 241 -28.04 4.40 -12.75
C PRO A 241 -27.37 5.00 -11.50
N ALA A 242 -27.71 6.24 -11.18
CA ALA A 242 -27.12 7.00 -10.08
C ALA A 242 -27.21 6.31 -8.71
N ASP A 243 -27.99 5.23 -8.62
CA ASP A 243 -28.26 4.44 -7.42
C ASP A 243 -27.34 3.21 -7.26
N ASP A 244 -26.56 2.85 -8.29
CA ASP A 244 -25.59 1.75 -8.25
C ASP A 244 -24.22 2.20 -7.74
N ASP A 245 -24.23 3.17 -6.81
CA ASP A 245 -23.04 3.61 -6.11
C ASP A 245 -22.66 2.51 -5.12
N TYR A 246 -22.00 1.46 -5.64
CA TYR A 246 -21.31 0.46 -4.83
C TYR A 246 -20.60 1.20 -3.72
N ARG A 247 -21.08 0.99 -2.49
CA ARG A 247 -20.67 1.74 -1.30
C ARG A 247 -19.29 1.27 -0.85
N ILE A 248 -18.30 1.40 -1.74
CA ILE A 248 -16.90 1.13 -1.47
C ILE A 248 -16.45 2.17 -0.46
N LYS A 249 -16.06 1.69 0.72
CA LYS A 249 -15.42 2.51 1.75
C LYS A 249 -13.95 2.15 1.79
N LEU A 250 -13.08 3.13 1.60
CA LEU A 250 -11.65 2.96 1.85
C LEU A 250 -11.39 3.09 3.35
N ALA A 251 -10.54 2.23 3.89
CA ALA A 251 -10.10 2.26 5.28
C ALA A 251 -8.59 2.03 5.41
N PRO A 252 -7.94 2.57 6.47
CA PRO A 252 -6.51 2.37 6.67
C PRO A 252 -6.19 0.90 6.95
N LEU A 253 -5.28 0.33 6.15
CA LEU A 253 -4.82 -1.04 6.33
C LEU A 253 -4.09 -1.24 7.67
N SER A 254 -3.30 -0.25 8.08
CA SER A 254 -2.57 -0.26 9.35
C SER A 254 -3.50 -0.35 10.56
N LEU A 255 -4.64 0.32 10.50
CA LEU A 255 -5.68 0.26 11.52
C LEU A 255 -6.32 -1.12 11.63
N LEU A 256 -6.71 -1.72 10.49
CA LEU A 256 -7.23 -3.10 10.46
C LEU A 256 -6.23 -4.08 11.08
N MET A 257 -4.98 -4.01 10.61
CA MET A 257 -3.93 -4.94 11.02
C MET A 257 -3.54 -4.75 12.50
N LEU A 258 -3.60 -3.54 13.03
CA LEU A 258 -3.45 -3.29 14.47
C LEU A 258 -4.54 -3.98 15.29
N GLU A 259 -5.81 -3.85 14.89
CA GLU A 259 -6.93 -4.46 15.62
C GLU A 259 -6.91 -5.99 15.51
N LEU A 260 -6.62 -6.56 14.33
CA LEU A 260 -6.40 -8.00 14.18
C LEU A 260 -5.27 -8.51 15.09
N LYS A 261 -4.15 -7.78 15.15
CA LYS A 261 -3.00 -8.13 15.98
C LYS A 261 -3.34 -8.14 17.47
N LYS A 262 -4.25 -7.29 17.95
CA LYS A 262 -4.68 -7.27 19.37
C LYS A 262 -5.45 -8.51 19.77
N LEU A 263 -6.10 -9.18 18.81
CA LEU A 263 -6.81 -10.45 19.04
C LEU A 263 -5.86 -11.65 19.05
N CYS A 264 -4.64 -11.49 18.52
CA CYS A 264 -3.67 -12.57 18.45
C CYS A 264 -2.87 -12.69 19.76
N ILE A 265 -2.73 -13.91 20.26
CA ILE A 265 -1.89 -14.20 21.43
C ILE A 265 -0.41 -13.98 21.08
N HIS A 266 0.31 -13.26 21.93
CA HIS A 266 1.74 -13.01 21.77
C HIS A 266 2.53 -13.92 22.72
N VAL A 267 3.04 -15.03 22.20
CA VAL A 267 3.75 -16.06 23.00
C VAL A 267 5.27 -15.98 22.88
N THR A 268 5.80 -15.31 21.84
CA THR A 268 7.24 -15.28 21.57
C THR A 268 7.90 -14.00 22.12
N PRO A 269 8.62 -14.06 23.27
CA PRO A 269 9.10 -12.87 23.98
C PRO A 269 10.19 -12.07 23.25
N HIS A 270 10.79 -12.64 22.21
CA HIS A 270 11.86 -12.00 21.45
C HIS A 270 11.36 -11.17 20.26
N ILE A 271 10.08 -11.28 19.91
CA ILE A 271 9.47 -10.49 18.83
C ILE A 271 8.79 -9.27 19.45
N PRO A 272 9.07 -8.04 19.00
CA PRO A 272 8.44 -6.84 19.55
C PRO A 272 6.92 -6.92 19.46
N ASN A 273 6.25 -6.67 20.59
CA ASN A 273 4.81 -6.56 20.65
C ASN A 273 4.38 -5.17 20.15
N VAL A 274 3.77 -5.13 18.97
CA VAL A 274 3.37 -3.87 18.32
C VAL A 274 2.09 -3.32 18.93
N THR A 275 2.05 -2.02 19.22
CA THR A 275 0.92 -1.38 19.93
C THR A 275 0.37 -0.14 19.23
N SER A 276 1.00 0.34 18.15
CA SER A 276 0.58 1.53 17.41
C SER A 276 0.45 1.28 15.90
N GLU A 277 -0.38 2.09 15.24
CA GLU A 277 -0.55 2.03 13.77
C GLU A 277 0.77 2.29 13.03
N GLY A 278 1.58 3.25 13.47
CA GLY A 278 2.86 3.55 12.81
C GLY A 278 3.88 2.40 12.89
N GLN A 279 3.83 1.57 13.94
CA GLN A 279 4.64 0.35 14.00
C GLN A 279 4.11 -0.73 13.05
N ILE A 280 2.79 -0.84 12.89
CA ILE A 280 2.18 -1.73 11.87
C ILE A 280 2.55 -1.27 10.47
N GLU A 281 2.54 0.04 10.18
CA GLU A 281 2.97 0.59 8.89
C GLU A 281 4.40 0.19 8.55
N ARG A 282 5.33 0.27 9.52
CA ARG A 282 6.72 -0.20 9.34
C ARG A 282 6.80 -1.69 9.03
N ILE A 283 5.91 -2.52 9.58
CA ILE A 283 5.88 -3.96 9.32
C ILE A 283 5.36 -4.22 7.90
N ILE A 284 4.20 -3.67 7.56
CA ILE A 284 3.54 -3.97 6.27
C ILE A 284 4.36 -3.42 5.10
N GLU A 285 5.06 -2.31 5.27
CA GLU A 285 5.92 -1.68 4.26
C GLU A 285 7.38 -2.16 4.31
N HIS A 286 7.70 -3.20 5.09
CA HIS A 286 9.06 -3.72 5.18
C HIS A 286 9.56 -4.25 3.81
N PRO A 287 10.78 -3.87 3.36
CA PRO A 287 11.24 -4.06 1.97
C PRO A 287 11.71 -5.49 1.64
N GLN A 288 11.47 -6.46 2.52
CA GLN A 288 12.07 -7.80 2.42
C GLN A 288 11.67 -8.58 1.14
N PHE A 289 10.53 -8.24 0.55
CA PHE A 289 10.02 -8.90 -0.65
C PHE A 289 9.99 -7.96 -1.87
N ASP A 290 10.63 -6.79 -1.79
CA ASP A 290 10.55 -5.77 -2.84
C ASP A 290 11.00 -6.30 -4.20
N TYR A 291 12.06 -7.11 -4.23
CA TYR A 291 12.62 -7.67 -5.47
C TYR A 291 12.17 -9.10 -5.75
N CYS A 292 11.07 -9.56 -5.11
CA CYS A 292 10.55 -10.90 -5.33
C CYS A 292 9.71 -10.96 -6.62
N ALA A 293 10.35 -11.35 -7.72
CA ALA A 293 9.72 -11.42 -9.05
C ALA A 293 8.43 -12.27 -9.08
N GLU A 294 8.32 -13.30 -8.24
CA GLU A 294 7.13 -14.16 -8.13
C GLU A 294 5.86 -13.42 -7.67
N LEU A 295 6.03 -12.27 -7.01
CA LEU A 295 4.93 -11.48 -6.47
C LEU A 295 4.37 -10.49 -7.50
N GLY A 296 5.19 -10.12 -8.49
CA GLY A 296 4.83 -9.24 -9.60
C GLY A 296 3.62 -9.71 -10.39
N CYS A 297 3.07 -8.79 -11.20
CA CYS A 297 2.16 -9.16 -12.27
C CYS A 297 2.95 -9.80 -13.42
N GLN A 298 2.26 -10.41 -14.40
CA GLN A 298 2.92 -11.09 -15.50
C GLN A 298 3.92 -10.21 -16.27
N TRP A 299 3.66 -8.90 -16.33
CA TRP A 299 4.54 -7.92 -16.95
C TRP A 299 5.83 -7.72 -16.14
N HIS A 300 5.71 -7.35 -14.86
CA HIS A 300 6.84 -7.08 -13.96
C HIS A 300 7.57 -8.34 -13.47
N SER A 301 7.06 -9.53 -13.76
CA SER A 301 7.74 -10.80 -13.47
C SER A 301 8.65 -11.29 -14.61
N LYS A 302 8.72 -10.58 -15.75
CA LYS A 302 9.44 -11.01 -16.96
C LYS A 302 10.48 -10.00 -17.44
N CYS A 303 11.56 -10.53 -18.05
CA CYS A 303 12.56 -9.80 -18.83
C CYS A 303 13.12 -8.54 -18.12
N GLU A 304 13.23 -7.44 -18.87
CA GLU A 304 13.77 -6.15 -18.41
C GLU A 304 12.87 -5.42 -17.40
N ASN A 305 11.59 -5.80 -17.27
CA ASN A 305 10.65 -5.12 -16.39
C ASN A 305 10.76 -5.54 -14.92
N VAL A 306 11.56 -6.59 -14.63
CA VAL A 306 11.80 -7.08 -13.26
C VAL A 306 12.47 -6.01 -12.39
N GLU A 307 13.21 -5.08 -12.99
CA GLU A 307 13.83 -3.97 -12.25
C GLU A 307 12.81 -3.05 -11.55
N ALA A 308 11.56 -3.01 -12.04
CA ALA A 308 10.47 -2.23 -11.48
C ALA A 308 9.46 -3.08 -10.68
N VAL A 309 9.79 -4.33 -10.35
CA VAL A 309 8.86 -5.22 -9.64
C VAL A 309 8.51 -4.73 -8.24
N ASP A 310 9.39 -3.96 -7.60
CA ASP A 310 9.17 -3.31 -6.30
C ASP A 310 8.05 -2.27 -6.33
N ARG A 311 7.71 -1.78 -7.54
CA ARG A 311 6.65 -0.79 -7.82
C ARG A 311 5.39 -1.43 -8.37
N CYS A 312 5.41 -2.70 -8.77
CA CYS A 312 4.22 -3.41 -9.24
C CYS A 312 3.16 -3.48 -8.14
N THR A 313 1.96 -2.94 -8.39
CA THR A 313 0.89 -2.94 -7.38
C THR A 313 0.58 -4.34 -6.82
N ASN A 314 0.66 -5.37 -7.65
CA ASN A 314 0.43 -6.75 -7.22
C ASN A 314 1.50 -7.23 -6.23
N ASN A 315 2.78 -6.91 -6.49
CA ASN A 315 3.86 -7.20 -5.55
C ASN A 315 3.62 -6.45 -4.23
N ILE A 316 3.34 -5.15 -4.32
CA ILE A 316 3.07 -4.27 -3.17
C ILE A 316 1.97 -4.85 -2.27
N VAL A 317 0.83 -5.26 -2.83
CA VAL A 317 -0.27 -5.82 -2.04
C VAL A 317 0.11 -7.17 -1.42
N LYS A 318 0.73 -8.08 -2.18
CA LYS A 318 1.14 -9.39 -1.65
C LYS A 318 2.18 -9.26 -0.53
N ARG A 319 3.19 -8.39 -0.69
CA ARG A 319 4.22 -8.18 0.35
C ARG A 319 3.63 -7.61 1.63
N MET A 320 2.69 -6.65 1.56
CA MET A 320 2.03 -6.13 2.75
C MET A 320 1.32 -7.23 3.54
N ILE A 321 0.61 -8.12 2.83
CA ILE A 321 -0.06 -9.26 3.45
C ILE A 321 0.95 -10.23 4.05
N TYR A 322 1.98 -10.65 3.30
CA TYR A 322 2.98 -11.59 3.82
C TYR A 322 3.77 -11.03 5.01
N ASN A 323 4.15 -9.75 4.96
CA ASN A 323 4.83 -9.07 6.06
C ASN A 323 3.99 -9.10 7.33
N PHE A 324 2.69 -8.79 7.24
CA PHE A 324 1.80 -8.86 8.39
C PHE A 324 1.57 -10.29 8.87
N MET A 325 1.26 -11.20 7.94
CA MET A 325 0.95 -12.60 8.26
C MET A 325 2.13 -13.33 8.89
N GLY A 326 3.34 -13.13 8.36
CA GLY A 326 4.56 -13.70 8.93
C GLY A 326 4.87 -13.12 10.31
N TYR A 327 4.63 -11.82 10.54
CA TYR A 327 4.74 -11.22 11.87
C TYR A 327 3.76 -11.88 12.85
N VAL A 328 2.46 -11.92 12.53
CA VAL A 328 1.42 -12.48 13.42
C VAL A 328 1.71 -13.94 13.74
N ARG A 329 1.93 -14.77 12.71
CA ARG A 329 2.20 -16.20 12.89
C ARG A 329 3.43 -16.44 13.77
N LYS A 330 4.53 -15.70 13.53
CA LYS A 330 5.72 -15.82 14.36
C LYS A 330 5.48 -15.38 15.81
N THR A 331 4.73 -14.31 16.05
CA THR A 331 4.41 -13.89 17.42
C THR A 331 3.56 -14.90 18.18
N GLN A 332 2.77 -15.71 17.46
CA GLN A 332 1.96 -16.80 18.00
C GLN A 332 2.74 -18.13 18.12
N GLY A 333 4.02 -18.18 17.72
CA GLY A 333 4.79 -19.42 17.66
C GLY A 333 4.27 -20.41 16.61
N LEU A 334 3.49 -19.93 15.63
CA LEU A 334 2.94 -20.75 14.56
C LEU A 334 3.87 -20.78 13.35
N VAL A 335 3.79 -21.88 12.60
CA VAL A 335 4.57 -22.07 11.38
C VAL A 335 4.05 -21.17 10.26
N VAL A 336 4.97 -20.63 9.46
CA VAL A 336 4.70 -19.80 8.28
C VAL A 336 4.87 -20.66 7.02
N TYR A 337 3.76 -21.13 6.46
CA TYR A 337 3.77 -22.00 5.27
C TYR A 337 3.72 -21.19 3.96
N HIS A 338 4.38 -21.70 2.92
CA HIS A 338 4.18 -21.24 1.54
C HIS A 338 2.96 -21.94 0.90
N PRO A 339 2.35 -21.37 -0.15
CA PRO A 339 2.48 -19.99 -0.61
C PRO A 339 1.57 -19.01 0.15
N PHE A 340 0.89 -19.47 1.21
CA PHE A 340 -0.21 -18.73 1.84
C PHE A 340 0.24 -17.62 2.79
N PHE A 341 1.36 -17.82 3.50
CA PHE A 341 1.86 -16.89 4.52
C PHE A 341 3.23 -16.31 4.16
N LYS A 342 3.88 -16.85 3.13
CA LYS A 342 5.11 -16.33 2.53
C LYS A 342 5.26 -16.80 1.07
N PRO A 343 6.10 -16.14 0.25
CA PRO A 343 6.39 -16.57 -1.13
C PRO A 343 7.02 -17.98 -1.19
N TYR A 344 6.91 -18.66 -2.33
CA TYR A 344 7.36 -20.04 -2.49
C TYR A 344 8.89 -20.18 -2.45
N LEU A 345 9.62 -19.29 -3.15
CA LEU A 345 11.08 -19.37 -3.25
C LEU A 345 11.84 -18.67 -2.12
N MET A 346 11.15 -18.07 -1.13
CA MET A 346 11.80 -17.34 -0.05
C MET A 346 12.04 -18.23 1.18
N GLN A 347 13.32 -18.53 1.43
CA GLN A 347 13.76 -19.19 2.67
C GLN A 347 13.85 -18.23 3.86
N VAL A 348 13.91 -16.91 3.59
CA VAL A 348 14.00 -15.89 4.62
C VAL A 348 12.61 -15.65 5.20
N ASP A 349 12.47 -15.88 6.50
CA ASP A 349 11.24 -15.56 7.20
C ASP A 349 11.17 -14.06 7.56
N VAL A 350 9.95 -13.53 7.66
CA VAL A 350 9.56 -12.12 7.91
C VAL A 350 10.26 -11.40 9.07
N VAL A 351 10.87 -12.17 9.95
CA VAL A 351 11.65 -11.69 11.08
C VAL A 351 13.01 -12.33 10.93
N ASP A 352 13.89 -11.68 10.15
CA ASP A 352 15.31 -11.81 10.40
C ASP A 352 15.53 -11.27 11.82
N HIS A 353 16.15 -12.07 12.69
CA HIS A 353 16.49 -11.64 14.04
C HIS A 353 17.27 -10.32 14.03
N LYS A 354 18.05 -10.06 12.98
CA LYS A 354 18.76 -8.79 12.79
C LYS A 354 17.80 -7.63 12.49
N ALA A 355 16.86 -7.81 11.56
CA ALA A 355 15.84 -6.80 11.25
C ALA A 355 14.95 -6.49 12.45
N VAL A 356 14.60 -7.51 13.24
CA VAL A 356 13.85 -7.32 14.49
C VAL A 356 14.69 -6.67 15.59
N ALA A 357 15.98 -6.98 15.69
CA ALA A 357 16.89 -6.26 16.59
C ALA A 357 17.05 -4.80 16.19
N GLU A 358 17.12 -4.49 14.89
CA GLU A 358 17.17 -3.12 14.36
C GLU A 358 15.86 -2.37 14.58
N LEU A 359 14.71 -3.01 14.35
CA LEU A 359 13.39 -2.45 14.66
C LEU A 359 13.25 -2.17 16.16
N LYS A 360 13.70 -3.10 17.03
CA LYS A 360 13.71 -2.92 18.48
C LYS A 360 14.57 -1.72 18.88
N LYS A 361 15.79 -1.59 18.33
CA LYS A 361 16.66 -0.43 18.54
C LYS A 361 16.01 0.87 18.07
N GLY A 362 15.31 0.84 16.94
CA GLY A 362 14.56 2.00 16.41
C GLY A 362 13.43 2.42 17.35
N ILE A 363 12.63 1.46 17.82
CA ILE A 363 11.54 1.72 18.78
C ILE A 363 12.09 2.27 20.10
N GLU A 364 13.15 1.69 20.64
CA GLU A 364 13.80 2.18 21.88
C GLU A 364 14.30 3.63 21.73
N ARG A 365 14.90 3.96 20.58
CA ARG A 365 15.35 5.32 20.27
C ARG A 365 14.18 6.31 20.19
N ASP A 366 13.09 5.93 19.51
CA ASP A 366 11.89 6.75 19.39
C ASP A 366 11.24 7.01 20.77
N MET A 367 11.19 5.99 21.63
CA MET A 367 10.70 6.12 23.02
C MET A 367 11.56 7.05 23.87
N GLN A 368 12.89 6.98 23.72
CA GLN A 368 13.81 7.89 24.41
C GLN A 368 13.63 9.33 23.95
N LEU A 369 13.47 9.57 22.64
CA LEU A 369 13.20 10.90 22.07
C LEU A 369 11.87 11.47 22.56
N ALA A 370 10.81 10.65 22.57
CA ALA A 370 9.50 11.06 23.07
C ALA A 370 9.55 11.40 24.58
N SER A 371 10.31 10.64 25.37
CA SER A 371 10.51 10.92 26.80
C SER A 371 11.27 12.22 27.05
N ARG A 372 12.32 12.50 26.25
CA ARG A 372 13.04 13.78 26.30
C ARG A 372 12.13 14.96 25.99
N ARG A 373 11.37 14.89 24.89
CA ARG A 373 10.39 15.93 24.53
C ARG A 373 9.36 16.18 25.63
N ARG A 374 8.90 15.13 26.32
CA ARG A 374 7.97 15.27 27.46
C ARG A 374 8.63 15.97 28.65
N ASN A 375 9.90 15.67 28.92
CA ASN A 375 10.64 16.33 29.99
C ASN A 375 10.97 17.79 29.64
N ASP A 376 11.25 18.08 28.38
CA ASP A 376 11.48 19.46 27.91
C ASP A 376 10.19 20.30 28.02
N LEU A 377 9.03 19.71 27.68
CA LEU A 377 7.73 20.36 27.84
C LEU A 377 7.29 20.54 29.31
N ASN A 378 7.74 19.65 30.20
CA ASN A 378 7.49 19.76 31.64
C ASN A 378 8.58 20.56 32.37
N GLY A 379 9.66 20.94 31.67
CA GLY A 379 10.79 21.71 32.17
C GLY A 379 10.71 23.19 31.82
N GLU A 380 9.75 23.60 30.98
CA GLU A 380 9.32 24.99 30.95
C GLU A 380 8.57 25.26 32.26
N GLU A 381 9.26 25.89 33.21
CA GLU A 381 8.68 26.42 34.43
C GLU A 381 7.36 27.11 34.09
N GLU A 382 6.27 26.74 34.78
CA GLU A 382 5.02 27.51 34.72
C GLU A 382 5.40 28.99 34.83
N PRO A 383 4.99 29.85 33.88
CA PRO A 383 5.30 31.26 33.97
C PRO A 383 4.74 31.75 35.30
N LYS A 384 5.62 32.07 36.25
CA LYS A 384 5.26 32.63 37.55
C LYS A 384 4.36 33.82 37.27
N TRP A 385 3.07 33.64 37.51
CA TRP A 385 2.10 34.71 37.46
C TRP A 385 2.41 35.63 38.64
N GLU A 386 3.32 36.58 38.45
CA GLU A 386 3.53 37.65 39.41
C GLU A 386 2.27 38.53 39.40
N PRO A 387 1.53 38.64 40.53
CA PRO A 387 0.41 39.55 40.60
C PRO A 387 0.98 40.96 40.46
N ARG A 388 0.62 41.67 39.39
CA ARG A 388 0.93 43.10 39.26
C ARG A 388 0.38 43.82 40.48
N GLY A 389 1.27 44.21 41.38
CA GLY A 389 0.97 45.00 42.56
C GLY A 389 0.20 46.26 42.15
N ARG A 390 -0.99 46.42 42.73
CA ARG A 390 -1.75 47.67 42.70
C ARG A 390 -0.89 48.78 43.29
N ARG A 391 -0.68 49.83 42.50
CA ARG A 391 -0.34 51.17 43.03
C ARG A 391 -1.41 51.56 44.04
N GLY A 392 -0.92 52.04 45.19
CA GLY A 392 -1.72 52.23 46.38
C GLY A 392 -2.77 53.32 46.29
N GLU A 393 -3.76 53.18 47.16
CA GLU A 393 -4.50 54.29 47.72
C GLU A 393 -4.47 54.16 49.24
N ARG A 394 -4.21 55.30 49.87
CA ARG A 394 -4.10 55.50 51.30
C ARG A 394 -5.46 55.32 51.96
N ASN A 395 -5.39 54.87 53.21
CA ASN A 395 -6.20 55.21 54.38
C ASN A 395 -7.50 56.00 54.11
N ASP A 396 -8.63 55.49 54.60
CA ASP A 396 -9.13 55.94 55.90
C ASP A 396 -10.39 55.17 56.36
N MET A 397 -10.36 54.90 57.67
CA MET A 397 -11.48 54.88 58.62
C MET A 397 -12.62 53.84 58.53
N ASN A 398 -12.74 53.14 59.67
CA ASN A 398 -13.94 52.88 60.46
C ASN A 398 -15.17 52.25 59.80
N GLY A 399 -15.59 51.12 60.37
CA GLY A 399 -16.98 50.71 60.33
C GLY A 399 -17.17 49.24 60.62
N ASP A 400 -17.55 48.95 61.86
CA ASP A 400 -18.24 47.72 62.25
C ASP A 400 -19.28 47.28 61.21
N VAL A 401 -19.51 45.96 61.08
CA VAL A 401 -20.84 45.34 61.26
C VAL A 401 -20.79 43.84 61.03
N LYS A 402 -21.64 43.19 61.83
CA LYS A 402 -21.84 41.79 62.17
C LYS A 402 -22.12 40.82 61.00
N TRP A 403 -21.72 39.59 61.29
CA TRP A 403 -22.15 38.32 60.70
C TRP A 403 -23.65 38.04 60.96
N ASP A 404 -24.39 37.56 59.95
CA ASP A 404 -25.65 36.83 60.12
C ASP A 404 -25.72 35.62 59.17
N PRO A 405 -25.86 34.37 59.66
CA PRO A 405 -25.83 33.17 58.85
C PRO A 405 -27.22 32.52 58.70
N ARG A 406 -28.10 32.99 57.80
CA ARG A 406 -29.29 32.20 57.37
C ARG A 406 -29.74 32.53 55.94
N GLY A 407 -29.90 31.50 55.12
CA GLY A 407 -30.68 31.55 53.86
C GLY A 407 -30.14 30.55 52.83
N ARG A 408 -30.52 29.26 52.88
CA ARG A 408 -31.68 28.63 52.20
C ARG A 408 -31.74 28.83 50.68
N GLY A 409 -31.92 27.71 49.98
CA GLY A 409 -32.57 27.61 48.66
C GLY A 409 -31.74 26.79 47.67
N ARG A 410 -31.90 25.46 47.59
CA ARG A 410 -32.86 24.71 46.74
C ARG A 410 -32.82 25.09 45.25
N GLY A 411 -32.66 24.08 44.41
CA GLY A 411 -33.01 24.13 42.99
C GLY A 411 -32.52 22.91 42.22
N LEU A 412 -33.27 21.81 42.30
CA LEU A 412 -33.19 20.68 41.36
C LEU A 412 -33.77 21.11 40.01
N ARG A 413 -33.04 20.84 38.92
CA ARG A 413 -33.49 20.02 37.78
C ARG A 413 -32.30 19.61 36.94
#